data_AF-A0A931L4V1-F1
#
_entry.id   AF-A0A931L4V1-F1
#
_cell.length_a   1.000
_cell.length_b   1.000
_cell.length_c   1.000
_cell.angle_alpha   90.00
_cell.angle_beta   90.00
_cell.angle_gamma   90.00
#
_symmetry.space_group_name_H-M   'P 1'
#
loop_
_entity.id
_entity.type
_entity.pdbx_description
1 polymer ?
#
loop_
_entity_poly.entity_id
_entity_poly.type
_entity_poly.pdbx_seq_one_letter_code
_entity_poly.pdbx_strand_id
1 'polypeptide(L)' 'WRRDYNRLRPHTSLDGLTPKEFATRSSKDHNQNRPSL' A
#
# COMPACT_ATOMS: atom_id res chain seq x y z
N TRP A 1 -16.48 2.39 -9.38
CA TRP A 1 -15.27 2.08 -10.18
C TRP A 1 -13.98 2.41 -9.44
N ARG A 2 -13.63 3.68 -9.17
CA ARG A 2 -12.34 4.06 -8.56
C ARG A 2 -12.17 3.58 -7.11
N ARG A 3 -13.24 3.67 -6.32
CA ARG A 3 -13.28 3.13 -4.95
C ARG A 3 -13.03 1.62 -4.94
N ASP A 4 -13.68 0.90 -5.84
CA ASP A 4 -13.62 -0.55 -5.90
C ASP A 4 -12.24 -1.02 -6.38
N TYR A 5 -11.66 -0.33 -7.37
CA TYR A 5 -10.26 -0.51 -7.78
C TYR A 5 -9.29 -0.33 -6.60
N ASN A 6 -9.42 0.78 -5.85
CA ASN A 6 -8.48 1.09 -4.78
C ASN A 6 -8.61 0.22 -3.53
N ARG A 7 -9.78 -0.39 -3.27
CA ARG A 7 -10.08 -1.03 -1.97
C ARG A 7 -10.52 -2.48 -2.02
N LEU A 8 -11.00 -2.96 -3.16
CA LEU A 8 -11.70 -4.25 -3.24
C LEU A 8 -11.10 -5.20 -4.28
N ARG A 9 -10.16 -4.71 -5.09
CA ARG A 9 -9.52 -5.49 -6.15
C ARG A 9 -8.07 -5.78 -5.78
N PRO A 10 -7.73 -7.01 -5.38
CA PRO A 10 -6.34 -7.42 -5.21
C PRO A 10 -5.65 -7.51 -6.57
N HIS A 11 -4.37 -7.14 -6.62
CA HIS A 11 -3.56 -7.17 -7.84
C HIS A 11 -2.36 -8.10 -7.68
N THR A 12 -2.15 -9.01 -8.64
CA THR A 12 -1.00 -9.94 -8.61
C THR A 12 0.34 -9.23 -8.69
N SER A 13 0.41 -8.08 -9.37
CA SER A 13 1.61 -7.22 -9.40
C SER A 13 1.93 -6.55 -8.07
N LEU A 14 0.96 -6.51 -7.14
CA LEU A 14 1.12 -6.00 -5.78
C LEU A 14 1.13 -7.15 -4.76
N ASP A 15 1.55 -8.35 -5.18
CA ASP A 15 1.58 -9.53 -4.31
C ASP A 15 0.18 -9.90 -3.75
N GLY A 16 -0.87 -9.69 -4.56
CA GLY A 16 -2.25 -9.93 -4.15
C GLY A 16 -2.87 -8.84 -3.29
N LEU A 17 -2.20 -7.69 -3.11
CA LEU A 17 -2.73 -6.57 -2.35
C LEU A 17 -3.58 -5.62 -3.21
N THR A 18 -4.48 -4.90 -2.56
CA THR A 18 -5.13 -3.73 -3.14
C THR A 18 -4.16 -2.54 -3.18
N PRO A 19 -4.39 -1.53 -4.04
CA PRO A 19 -3.54 -0.34 -4.10
C PRO A 19 -3.44 0.39 -2.74
N LYS A 20 -4.53 0.41 -1.97
CA LYS A 20 -4.54 1.01 -0.62
C LYS A 20 -3.65 0.24 0.36
N GLU A 21 -3.71 -1.08 0.34
CA GLU A 21 -2.90 -1.92 1.24
C GLU A 21 -1.42 -1.80 0.92
N PHE A 22 -1.06 -1.81 -0.37
CA PHE A 22 0.32 -1.59 -0.82
C PHE A 22 0.86 -0.23 -0.37
N ALA A 23 0.11 0.86 -0.60
CA ALA A 23 0.51 2.20 -0.16
C ALA A 23 0.66 2.30 1.37
N THR A 24 -0.19 1.60 2.12
CA THR A 24 -0.12 1.56 3.59
C THR A 24 1.10 0.78 4.08
N ARG A 25 1.47 -0.33 3.43
CA ARG A 25 2.73 -1.05 3.70
C ARG A 25 3.95 -0.17 3.42
N SER A 26 4.03 0.40 2.22
CA SER A 26 5.13 1.30 1.83
C SER A 26 5.30 2.48 2.81
N SER A 27 4.19 3.03 3.31
CA SER A 27 4.22 4.10 4.32
C SER A 27 4.73 3.65 5.69
N LYS A 28 4.51 2.38 6.07
CA LYS A 28 5.02 1.82 7.34
C LYS A 28 6.53 1.58 7.25
N ASP A 29 7.02 0.98 6.15
CA ASP A 29 8.45 0.77 5.92
C ASP A 29 9.21 2.10 5.85
N HIS A 30 8.65 3.14 5.21
CA HIS A 30 9.31 4.45 5.13
C HIS A 30 9.38 5.17 6.49
N ASN A 31 8.42 4.92 7.40
CA ASN A 31 8.42 5.52 8.74
C ASN A 31 9.42 4.84 9.71
N GLN A 32 9.88 3.62 9.41
CA GLN A 32 10.93 2.97 10.21
C GLN A 32 12.33 3.54 9.93
N ASN A 33 12.51 4.32 8.86
CA ASN A 33 13.78 4.94 8.47
C ASN A 33 13.72 6.47 8.47
N ARG A 34 13.04 7.08 9.45
CA ARG A 34 13.33 8.47 9.79
C ARG A 34 14.44 8.46 10.84
N PRO A 35 15.71 8.76 10.50
CA PRO A 35 16.67 9.12 11.53
C PRO A 35 16.08 10.33 12.26
N SER A 36 15.81 10.18 13.55
CA SER A 36 15.64 11.32 14.43
C SER A 36 16.93 12.15 14.32
N LEU A 37 16.86 13.32 13.68
CA LEU A 37 17.89 14.34 13.77
C LEU A 37 17.80 15.03 15.14
#